data_AF-I2GPR9-F1
#
_entry.id   AF-I2GPR9-F1
#
_cell.length_a   1.000
_cell.length_b   1.000
_cell.length_c   1.000
_cell.angle_alpha   90.00
_cell.angle_beta   90.00
_cell.angle_gamma   90.00
#
_symmetry.space_group_name_H-M   'P 1'
#
loop_
_entity.id
_entity.type
_entity.pdbx_description
1 polymer ?
#
loop_
_entity_poly.entity_id
_entity_poly.type
_entity_poly.pdbx_seq_one_letter_code
_entity_poly.pdbx_strand_id
1 'polypeptide(L)'
;MSQFIAIHYNGQRPTFTYTNSLAEAKSHLAGLIRSGHVTPSDALVIVRAEDEEILYFKLANNTLADLAIRKSVGVSLVRPLLRLLIRPFGWLARNLAIHHR
;
A
#
# COMPACT_ATOMS: atom_id res chain seq x y z
N MET A 1 2.06 -26.33 -4.44
CA MET A 1 2.80 -25.11 -4.06
C MET A 1 1.85 -24.21 -3.26
N SER A 2 2.33 -23.54 -2.22
CA SER A 2 1.52 -22.59 -1.46
C SER A 2 1.18 -21.38 -2.34
N GLN A 3 -0.08 -20.96 -2.31
CA GLN A 3 -0.61 -19.93 -3.21
C GLN A 3 -0.63 -18.54 -2.58
N PHE A 4 -0.54 -18.47 -1.24
CA PHE A 4 -0.64 -17.22 -0.50
C PHE A 4 0.44 -17.14 0.57
N ILE A 5 0.85 -15.91 0.88
CA ILE A 5 1.82 -15.60 1.92
C ILE A 5 1.17 -14.57 2.84
N ALA A 6 0.92 -14.96 4.08
CA ALA A 6 0.57 -14.05 5.16
C ALA A 6 1.85 -13.53 5.80
N ILE A 7 1.99 -12.21 5.88
CA ILE A 7 3.18 -11.54 6.40
C ILE A 7 2.78 -10.72 7.62
N HIS A 8 3.52 -10.89 8.71
CA HIS A 8 3.47 -10.03 9.89
C HIS A 8 4.82 -9.38 10.09
N TYR A 9 4.85 -8.05 10.13
CA TYR A 9 6.06 -7.28 10.37
C TYR A 9 5.90 -6.44 11.64
N ASN A 10 6.76 -6.68 12.62
CA ASN A 10 6.73 -6.04 13.93
C ASN A 10 7.70 -4.86 14.08
N GLY A 11 8.18 -4.29 12.96
CA GLY A 11 9.20 -3.24 12.98
C GLY A 11 10.64 -3.74 13.08
N GLN A 12 10.87 -5.03 13.33
CA GLN A 12 12.21 -5.63 13.33
C GLN A 12 12.40 -6.63 12.21
N ARG A 13 11.59 -7.69 12.18
CA ARG A 13 11.73 -8.78 11.21
C ARG A 13 10.36 -9.21 10.69
N PRO A 14 10.24 -9.47 9.39
CA PRO A 14 9.02 -10.05 8.84
C PRO A 14 8.96 -11.55 9.18
N THR A 15 7.78 -12.01 9.60
CA THR A 15 7.42 -13.42 9.72
C THR A 15 6.56 -13.78 8.52
N PHE A 16 6.91 -14.87 7.83
CA PHE A 16 6.21 -15.34 6.63
C PHE A 16 5.51 -16.67 6.91
N THR A 17 4.20 -16.71 6.64
CA THR A 17 3.39 -17.92 6.75
C THR A 17 2.78 -18.25 5.38
N TYR A 18 3.15 -19.40 4.83
CA TYR A 18 2.69 -19.87 3.53
C TYR A 18 1.39 -20.67 3.69
N THR A 19 0.37 -20.34 2.90
CA THR A 19 -0.95 -20.99 2.97
C THR A 19 -1.46 -21.37 1.58
N ASN A 20 -2.46 -22.26 1.54
CA ASN A 20 -3.02 -22.77 0.29
C ASN A 20 -4.29 -22.01 -0.12
N SER A 21 -4.86 -21.21 0.77
CA SER A 21 -6.00 -20.35 0.45
C SER A 21 -5.89 -18.96 1.10
N LEU A 22 -6.62 -18.00 0.52
CA LEU A 22 -6.81 -16.67 1.11
C LEU A 22 -7.51 -16.74 2.47
N ALA A 23 -8.44 -17.70 2.64
CA ALA A 23 -9.16 -17.88 3.90
C ALA A 23 -8.21 -18.32 5.03
N GLU A 24 -7.28 -19.23 4.76
CA GLU A 24 -6.24 -19.63 5.70
C GLU A 24 -5.31 -18.47 6.05
N ALA A 25 -4.85 -17.70 5.07
CA ALA A 25 -3.99 -16.53 5.30
C ALA A 25 -4.68 -15.51 6.23
N LYS A 26 -5.97 -15.22 5.97
CA LYS A 26 -6.78 -14.35 6.83
C LYS A 26 -6.97 -14.94 8.23
N SER A 27 -7.24 -16.24 8.33
CA SER A 27 -7.41 -16.93 9.61
C SER A 27 -6.14 -16.86 10.46
N HIS A 28 -4.97 -17.05 9.83
CA HIS A 28 -3.67 -16.93 10.48
C HIS A 28 -3.47 -15.52 11.07
N LEU A 29 -3.63 -14.47 10.26
CA LEU A 29 -3.50 -13.08 10.72
C LEU A 29 -4.53 -12.72 11.79
N ALA A 30 -5.77 -13.19 11.65
CA ALA A 30 -6.80 -13.03 12.68
C ALA A 30 -6.41 -13.71 14.00
N GLY A 31 -5.75 -14.88 13.93
CA GLY A 31 -5.18 -15.57 15.08
C GLY A 31 -4.14 -14.72 15.81
N LEU A 32 -3.22 -14.08 15.07
CA LEU A 32 -2.20 -13.19 15.64
C LEU A 32 -2.84 -11.97 16.33
N ILE A 33 -3.89 -11.38 15.74
CA ILE A 33 -4.63 -10.28 16.36
C ILE A 33 -5.31 -10.73 17.65
N ARG A 34 -6.02 -11.87 17.63
CA ARG A 34 -6.77 -12.38 18.80
C ARG A 34 -5.87 -12.76 19.97
N SER A 35 -4.68 -13.28 19.67
CA SER A 35 -3.69 -13.70 20.68
C SER A 35 -2.86 -12.53 21.22
N GLY A 36 -3.02 -11.32 20.69
CA GLY A 36 -2.24 -10.16 21.12
C GLY A 36 -0.80 -10.15 20.61
N HIS A 37 -0.46 -11.00 19.62
CA HIS A 37 0.86 -10.99 18.98
C HIS A 37 1.04 -9.84 17.98
N VAL A 38 -0.04 -9.15 17.62
CA VAL A 38 -0.01 -7.95 16.77
C VAL A 38 -0.09 -6.71 17.64
N THR A 39 0.95 -5.89 17.58
CA THR A 39 0.97 -4.58 18.26
C THR A 39 0.36 -3.49 17.39
N PRO A 40 0.00 -2.32 17.98
CA PRO A 40 -0.51 -1.18 17.21
C PRO A 40 0.45 -0.65 16.14
N SER A 41 1.75 -0.95 16.17
CA SER A 41 2.72 -0.52 15.16
C SER A 41 2.97 -1.54 14.05
N ASP A 42 2.41 -2.74 14.16
CA ASP A 42 2.74 -3.83 13.25
C ASP A 42 2.09 -3.64 11.88
N ALA A 43 2.73 -4.16 10.84
CA ALA A 43 2.18 -4.27 9.50
C ALA A 43 1.72 -5.69 9.22
N LEU A 44 0.56 -5.82 8.58
CA LEU A 44 0.00 -7.09 8.15
C LEU A 44 -0.22 -7.07 6.64
N VAL A 45 0.21 -8.12 5.94
CA VAL A 45 0.12 -8.23 4.47
C VAL A 45 -0.34 -9.62 4.08
N ILE A 46 -1.13 -9.72 3.01
CA ILE A 46 -1.39 -10.99 2.32
C ILE A 46 -1.00 -10.81 0.86
N VAL A 47 -0.11 -11.67 0.37
CA VAL A 47 0.33 -11.71 -1.02
C VAL A 47 -0.16 -13.00 -1.67
N ARG A 48 -0.64 -12.93 -2.90
CA ARG A 48 -0.84 -14.11 -3.76
C ARG A 48 0.47 -14.38 -4.50
N ALA A 49 1.01 -15.58 -4.32
CA ALA A 49 2.34 -15.93 -4.81
C ALA A 49 2.39 -16.15 -6.33
N GLU A 50 1.27 -16.54 -6.94
CA GLU A 50 1.20 -16.87 -8.37
C GLU A 50 1.46 -15.66 -9.28
N ASP A 51 0.96 -14.49 -8.89
CA ASP A 51 1.02 -13.26 -9.67
C ASP A 51 1.57 -12.07 -8.87
N GLU A 52 2.19 -12.36 -7.73
CA GLU A 52 2.83 -11.37 -6.83
C GLU A 52 1.88 -10.24 -6.39
N GLU A 53 0.56 -10.50 -6.39
CA GLU A 53 -0.45 -9.49 -6.06
C GLU A 53 -0.61 -9.32 -4.55
N ILE A 54 -0.54 -8.08 -4.06
CA ILE A 54 -0.87 -7.73 -2.68
C ILE A 54 -2.39 -7.66 -2.54
N LEU A 55 -2.98 -8.67 -1.90
CA LEU A 55 -4.43 -8.76 -1.67
C LEU A 55 -4.88 -8.01 -0.42
N TYR A 56 -3.97 -7.79 0.52
CA TYR A 56 -4.23 -7.04 1.75
C TYR A 56 -2.93 -6.38 2.20
N PHE A 57 -3.01 -5.12 2.58
CA PHE A 57 -1.94 -4.39 3.26
C PHE A 57 -2.55 -3.42 4.25
N LYS A 58 -2.13 -3.51 5.51
CA LYS A 58 -2.41 -2.49 6.51
C LYS A 58 -1.20 -2.29 7.40
N LEU A 59 -0.89 -1.02 7.63
CA LEU A 59 0.09 -0.59 8.61
C LEU A 59 -0.65 -0.06 9.84
N ALA A 60 -0.26 -0.55 11.00
CA ALA A 60 -0.72 -0.11 12.31
C ALA A 60 -2.22 -0.33 12.62
N ASN A 61 -2.54 -0.34 13.91
CA ASN A 61 -3.90 -0.43 14.46
C ASN A 61 -4.75 -1.50 13.77
N ASN A 62 -4.18 -2.69 13.60
CA ASN A 62 -4.83 -3.82 12.93
C ASN A 62 -5.96 -4.36 13.81
N THR A 63 -7.12 -4.53 13.20
CA THR A 63 -8.32 -5.06 13.84
C THR A 63 -8.89 -6.21 13.01
N LEU A 64 -9.73 -7.05 13.62
CA LEU A 64 -10.39 -8.14 12.90
C LEU A 64 -11.30 -7.65 11.76
N ALA A 65 -11.87 -6.44 11.90
CA ALA A 65 -12.71 -5.84 10.87
C ALA A 65 -11.92 -5.56 9.59
N ASP A 66 -10.63 -5.22 9.70
CA ASP A 66 -9.78 -4.93 8.54
C ASP A 66 -9.60 -6.17 7.64
N LEU A 67 -9.54 -7.36 8.22
CA LEU A 67 -9.44 -8.62 7.49
C LEU A 67 -10.76 -9.04 6.84
N ALA A 68 -11.89 -8.52 7.35
CA ALA A 68 -13.23 -8.78 6.82
C ALA A 68 -13.55 -7.92 5.59
N ILE A 69 -12.93 -6.74 5.45
CA ILE A 69 -13.22 -5.81 4.35
C ILE A 69 -12.63 -6.34 3.03
N ARG A 70 -13.51 -6.54 2.05
CA ARG A 70 -13.16 -6.79 0.65
C ARG A 70 -12.98 -5.45 -0.04
N LYS A 71 -11.75 -5.11 -0.38
CA LYS A 71 -11.46 -4.49 -1.68
C LYS A 71 -9.99 -4.73 -1.97
N SER A 72 -9.74 -5.55 -2.98
CA SER A 72 -8.50 -5.48 -3.72
C SER A 72 -8.35 -4.02 -4.17
N VAL A 73 -7.44 -3.30 -3.54
CA VAL A 73 -6.91 -2.09 -4.16
C VAL A 73 -5.98 -2.62 -5.22
N GLY A 74 -6.54 -2.88 -6.41
CA GLY A 74 -5.72 -3.12 -7.60
C GLY A 74 -4.91 -1.85 -7.85
N VAL A 75 -3.73 -1.76 -7.24
CA VAL A 75 -2.74 -0.74 -7.59
C VAL A 75 -2.16 -1.22 -8.91
N SER A 76 -2.85 -0.88 -10.01
CA SER A 76 -2.27 -0.90 -11.34
C SER A 76 -1.10 0.07 -11.32
N LEU A 77 0.10 -0.47 -11.12
CA LEU A 77 1.38 0.23 -11.10
C LEU A 77 1.80 0.59 -12.54
N VAL A 78 0.87 1.11 -13.35
CA VAL A 78 1.13 1.49 -14.72
C VAL A 78 1.02 3.01 -14.86
N ARG A 79 2.20 3.61 -14.70
CA ARG A 79 2.72 4.85 -15.32
C ARG A 79 2.57 6.18 -14.55
N PRO A 80 3.68 6.92 -14.41
CA PRO A 80 3.69 8.23 -13.78
C PRO A 80 3.02 9.23 -14.73
N LEU A 81 2.02 9.95 -14.23
CA LEU A 81 1.47 11.07 -14.96
C LEU A 81 2.49 12.22 -14.89
N LEU A 82 3.33 12.28 -15.91
CA LEU A 82 4.09 13.44 -16.33
C LEU A 82 3.09 14.58 -16.60
N ARG A 83 2.65 15.28 -15.57
CA ARG A 83 1.95 16.57 -15.66
C ARG A 83 2.71 17.62 -14.87
N LEU A 84 3.95 17.82 -15.28
CA LEU A 84 4.65 19.10 -15.14
C LEU A 84 4.85 19.69 -16.54
N LEU A 85 3.76 19.80 -17.30
CA LEU A 85 3.75 20.53 -18.55
C LEU A 85 3.29 21.97 -18.28
N ILE A 86 4.20 22.90 -18.57
CA ILE A 86 3.94 24.27 -19.00
C ILE A 86 3.52 25.23 -17.86
N ARG A 87 4.52 25.77 -17.15
CA ARG A 87 4.42 27.16 -16.66
C ARG A 87 4.70 28.08 -17.85
N PRO A 88 3.78 28.95 -18.30
CA PRO A 88 4.09 29.90 -19.33
C PRO A 88 5.05 30.97 -18.75
N PHE A 89 6.23 31.01 -19.34
CA PHE A 89 7.12 32.16 -19.39
C PHE A 89 6.32 33.38 -19.88
N GLY A 90 5.91 34.26 -18.97
CA GLY A 90 5.02 35.37 -19.35
C GLY A 90 4.95 36.53 -18.36
N TRP A 91 5.91 36.65 -17.45
CA TRP A 91 5.92 37.69 -16.41
C TRP A 91 7.25 38.45 -16.31
N LEU A 92 7.98 38.62 -17.41
CA LEU A 92 9.19 39.45 -17.44
C LEU A 92 9.38 40.25 -18.75
N ALA A 93 8.30 40.74 -19.35
CA ALA A 93 8.35 41.62 -20.54
C ALA A 93 7.36 42.80 -20.44
N ARG A 94 7.32 43.48 -19.28
CA ARG A 94 6.51 44.70 -19.08
C ARG A 94 7.27 45.90 -18.50
N ASN A 95 8.59 45.97 -18.67
CA ASN A 95 9.40 47.10 -18.18
C ASN A 95 10.26 47.81 -19.24
N LEU A 96 9.88 47.77 -20.52
CA LEU A 96 10.57 48.54 -21.55
C LEU A 96 9.63 48.95 -22.70
N ALA A 97 8.67 49.83 -22.39
CA ALA A 97 8.08 50.76 -23.34
C ALA A 97 7.30 51.80 -22.54
N ILE A 98 7.34 53.06 -22.98
CA ILE A 98 6.66 54.24 -22.41
C ILE A 98 7.47 55.02 -21.36
N HIS A 99 8.65 55.50 -21.76
CA HIS A 99 9.09 56.86 -21.40
C HIS A 99 9.61 57.55 -22.66
N HIS A 100 8.66 57.91 -23.52
CA HIS A 100 8.78 59.01 -24.47
C HIS A 100 7.58 59.92 -24.23
N ARG A 101 7.78 60.89 -23.34
CA ARG A 101 7.26 62.26 -23.43
C ARG A 101 7.88 63.09 -22.32
#